data_AF-A0A6N3I3V3-F1
#
_entry.id   AF-A0A6N3I3V3-F1
#
_cell.length_a   1.000
_cell.length_b   1.000
_cell.length_c   1.000
_cell.angle_alpha   90.00
_cell.angle_beta   90.00
_cell.angle_gamma   90.00
#
_symmetry.space_group_name_H-M   'P 1'
#
loop_
_entity.id
_entity.type
_entity.pdbx_description
1 polymer ?
#
loop_
_entity_poly.entity_id
_entity_poly.type
_entity_poly.pdbx_seq_one_letter_code
_entity_poly.pdbx_strand_id
1 'polypeptide(L)' 'MSEKSDVKVPEEIRKGWEEARLCANLIREGKAKIMIATRKDGTTYRYTKPK' A
#
# COMPACT_ATOMS: atom_id res chain seq x y z
N MET A 1 10.20 34.69 -2.55
CA MET A 1 9.33 33.54 -2.89
C MET A 1 10.17 32.30 -2.76
N SER A 2 9.77 31.33 -1.94
CA SER A 2 10.53 30.08 -1.77
C SER A 2 10.37 29.26 -3.04
N GLU A 3 11.43 29.08 -3.82
CA GLU A 3 11.47 28.09 -4.90
C GLU A 3 11.15 26.73 -4.28
N LYS A 4 9.92 26.27 -4.50
CA LYS A 4 9.60 24.85 -4.30
C LYS A 4 10.29 24.15 -5.45
N SER A 5 11.49 23.62 -5.21
CA SER A 5 12.09 22.67 -6.13
C SER A 5 11.07 21.54 -6.32
N ASP A 6 10.56 21.37 -7.54
CA ASP A 6 9.75 20.23 -7.91
C ASP A 6 10.60 18.97 -7.76
N VAL A 7 10.61 18.40 -6.56
CA VAL A 7 11.28 17.14 -6.27
C VAL A 7 10.53 16.08 -7.05
N LYS A 8 11.11 15.66 -8.18
CA LYS A 8 10.57 14.56 -8.97
C LYS A 8 10.60 13.31 -8.10
N VAL A 9 9.43 12.90 -7.63
CA VAL A 9 9.27 11.66 -6.84
C VAL A 9 9.71 10.48 -7.70
N PRO A 10 10.61 9.61 -7.21
CA PRO A 10 11.00 8.40 -7.92
C PRO A 10 9.77 7.57 -8.28
N GLU A 11 9.80 6.96 -9.46
CA GLU A 11 8.65 6.23 -10.02
C GLU A 11 8.24 5.05 -9.13
N GLU A 12 9.20 4.43 -8.44
CA GLU A 12 8.98 3.34 -7.50
C GLU A 12 8.15 3.79 -6.29
N ILE A 13 8.43 4.99 -5.78
CA ILE A 13 7.67 5.57 -4.67
C ILE A 13 6.25 5.91 -5.12
N ARG A 14 6.10 6.46 -6.34
CA ARG A 14 4.79 6.76 -6.92
C ARG A 14 3.93 5.50 -7.07
N LYS A 15 4.50 4.43 -7.63
CA LYS A 15 3.81 3.14 -7.79
C LYS A 15 3.40 2.54 -6.45
N GLY A 16 4.31 2.53 -5.47
CA GLY A 16 4.01 2.03 -4.13
C GLY A 16 2.87 2.80 -3.44
N TRP A 17 2.82 4.12 -3.65
CA TRP A 17 1.74 4.96 -3.14
C TRP A 17 0.39 4.68 -3.83
N GLU A 18 0.39 4.52 -5.15
CA GLU A 18 -0.82 4.20 -5.92
C GLU A 18 -1.41 2.85 -5.52
N GLU A 19 -0.56 1.84 -5.31
CA GLU A 19 -0.97 0.52 -4.83
C GLU A 19 -1.56 0.56 -3.41
N ALA A 20 -0.91 1.30 -2.50
CA ALA A 20 -1.41 1.49 -1.14
C ALA A 20 -2.78 2.20 -1.13
N ARG A 21 -2.95 3.22 -1.97
CA ARG A 21 -4.22 3.94 -2.13
C ARG A 21 -5.31 3.04 -2.68
N LEU A 22 -5.01 2.22 -3.69
CA LEU A 22 -5.95 1.24 -4.23
C LEU A 22 -6.40 0.25 -3.15
N CYS A 23 -5.46 -0.33 -2.40
CA CYS A 23 -5.76 -1.25 -1.31
C CYS A 23 -6.67 -0.61 -0.25
N ALA A 24 -6.37 0.61 0.16
CA ALA A 24 -7.18 1.34 1.14
C ALA A 24 -8.61 1.59 0.64
N ASN A 25 -8.77 1.95 -0.63
CA ASN A 25 -10.09 2.14 -1.25
C ASN A 25 -10.90 0.84 -1.27
N LEU A 26 -10.29 -0.28 -1.66
CA LEU A 26 -10.98 -1.58 -1.68
C LEU A 26 -11.44 -2.02 -0.29
N ILE A 27 -10.63 -1.76 0.75
CA ILE A 27 -11.01 -2.03 2.14
C ILE A 27 -12.18 -1.13 2.56
N ARG A 28 -12.11 0.17 2.26
CA ARG A 28 -13.18 1.14 2.57
C ARG A 28 -14.50 0.79 1.88
N GLU A 29 -14.45 0.31 0.64
CA GLU A 29 -15.62 -0.15 -0.12
C GLU A 29 -16.13 -1.54 0.33
N GLY A 30 -15.47 -2.16 1.32
CA GLY A 30 -15.82 -3.49 1.80
C GLY A 30 -15.54 -4.62 0.80
N LYS A 31 -14.78 -4.34 -0.27
CA LYS A 31 -14.37 -5.29 -1.34
C LYS A 31 -13.08 -6.05 -1.03
N ALA A 32 -12.38 -5.67 0.04
CA ALA A 32 -11.19 -6.38 0.50
C ALA A 32 -11.14 -6.41 2.04
N LYS A 33 -10.22 -7.21 2.58
CA LYS A 33 -9.89 -7.27 4.02
C LYS A 33 -8.40 -7.43 4.22
N ILE A 34 -7.90 -6.97 5.37
CA ILE A 34 -6.53 -7.24 5.80
C ILE A 34 -6.49 -8.66 6.36
N MET A 35 -5.57 -9.46 5.84
CA MET A 35 -5.28 -10.81 6.31
C MET A 35 -3.95 -10.82 7.06
N ILE A 36 -3.83 -11.74 8.02
CA ILE A 36 -2.59 -12.03 8.73
C ILE A 36 -2.23 -13.47 8.40
N ALA A 37 -1.00 -13.70 7.96
CA ALA A 37 -0.47 -15.04 7.70
C ALA A 37 0.86 -15.22 8.42
N THR A 38 1.09 -16.44 8.88
CA THR A 38 2.33 -16.86 9.54
C THR A 38 3.09 -17.76 8.57
N ARG A 39 4.34 -17.41 8.28
CA ARG A 39 5.25 -18.23 7.47
C ARG A 39 5.74 -19.43 8.28
N LYS A 40 6.37 -20.39 7.61
CA LYS A 40 6.96 -21.59 8.24
C LYS A 40 8.07 -21.25 9.24
N ASP A 41 8.74 -20.13 9.06
CA ASP A 41 9.79 -19.61 9.95
C ASP A 41 9.22 -18.88 11.19
N GLY A 42 7.90 -18.88 11.37
CA GLY A 42 7.22 -18.21 12.48
C GLY A 42 6.98 -16.72 12.28
N THR A 43 7.46 -16.12 11.19
CA THR A 43 7.24 -14.70 10.92
C THR A 43 5.82 -14.43 10.47
N THR A 44 5.19 -13.41 11.03
CA THR A 44 3.84 -12.97 10.64
C THR A 44 3.91 -11.80 9.67
N TYR A 45 3.11 -11.84 8.61
CA TYR A 45 2.96 -10.72 7.67
C TYR A 45 1.48 -10.40 7.43
N ARG A 46 1.23 -9.16 7.01
CA ARG A 46 -0.10 -8.67 6.67
C ARG A 46 -0.19 -8.44 5.17
N TYR A 47 -1.34 -8.75 4.59
CA TYR A 47 -1.61 -8.47 3.18
C TYR A 47 -3.09 -8.18 2.95
N THR A 48 -3.38 -7.40 1.92
CA THR A 48 -4.76 -7.12 1.50
C THR A 48 -5.26 -8.28 0.65
N LYS A 49 -6.40 -8.89 1.03
CA LYS A 49 -7.06 -9.93 0.24
C LYS A 49 -8.41 -9.39 -0.27
N PRO A 50 -8.64 -9.35 -1.60
CA PRO A 50 -9.96 -9.10 -2.16
C PRO A 50 -10.98 -10.12 -1.63
N LYS A 51 -12.22 -9.68 -1.43
CA LYS A 51 -13.34 -10.55 -1.04
C LYS A 51 -13.85 -11.34 -2.23
#